data_AF-C5B3B4-F1
#
_entry.id   AF-C5B3B4-F1
#
_cell.length_a   1.000
_cell.length_b   1.000
_cell.length_c   1.000
_cell.angle_alpha   90.00
_cell.angle_beta   90.00
_cell.angle_gamma   90.00
#
_symmetry.space_group_name_H-M   'P 1'
#
loop_
_entity.id
_entity.type
_entity.pdbx_description
1 polymer ?
#
loop_
_entity_poly.entity_id
_entity_poly.type
_entity_poly.pdbx_seq_one_letter_code
_entity_poly.pdbx_strand_id
1 'polypeptide(L)'
;MAPYRLPVFALLASLALPGAASAQQALLTHSVWFLRTAEKFPDKRIYRRYAVTPTGDMPNVELYNCPRDPDTFIHISFEMRKVRDLKADFPSTFQKIEGRFLVDETNAFSLPGELIKSEMFFDRTPETAKHFDRVAAAKDLILLFGSGNSAVKYLRTSELSRKIPEFFTAANVGPMKPFTSAEVLQDCIRYRSGR
;
A
#
# COMPACT_ATOMS: atom_id res chain seq x y z
N MET A 1 25.62 44.24 -27.42
CA MET A 1 24.81 43.09 -27.89
C MET A 1 25.41 41.83 -27.29
N ALA A 2 24.71 41.24 -26.33
CA ALA A 2 25.00 39.89 -25.81
C ALA A 2 24.24 38.86 -26.67
N PRO A 3 24.57 37.56 -26.59
CA PRO A 3 23.95 36.78 -25.52
C PRO A 3 24.88 35.77 -24.83
N TYR A 4 24.84 35.81 -23.49
CA TYR A 4 25.24 34.73 -22.61
C TYR A 4 24.13 33.67 -22.59
N ARG A 5 24.47 32.40 -22.82
CA ARG A 5 23.60 31.26 -22.54
C ARG A 5 23.86 30.80 -21.10
N LEU A 6 22.86 30.95 -20.23
CA LEU A 6 22.81 30.27 -18.92
C LEU A 6 21.84 29.09 -19.02
N PRO A 7 22.19 27.91 -18.46
CA PRO A 7 21.29 26.77 -18.44
C PRO A 7 20.17 26.97 -17.42
N VAL A 8 18.97 26.61 -17.83
CA VAL A 8 17.75 26.52 -17.02
C VAL A 8 17.89 25.36 -16.04
N PHE A 9 18.49 25.61 -14.88
CA PHE A 9 18.49 24.70 -13.73
C PHE A 9 18.38 25.52 -12.44
N ALA A 10 17.25 26.18 -12.26
CA ALA A 10 16.93 26.86 -11.01
C ALA A 10 15.41 26.93 -10.84
N LEU A 11 14.74 25.78 -10.71
CA LEU A 11 13.35 25.79 -10.24
C LEU A 11 12.93 24.45 -9.64
N LEU A 12 13.61 23.98 -8.58
CA LEU A 12 13.10 22.89 -7.73
C LEU A 12 13.59 22.95 -6.27
N ALA A 13 13.99 24.12 -5.80
CA ALA A 13 14.47 24.31 -4.42
C ALA A 13 13.69 25.43 -3.73
N SER A 14 12.42 25.20 -3.40
CA SER A 14 11.67 26.02 -2.41
C SER A 14 10.31 25.38 -2.07
N LEU A 15 10.33 24.24 -1.38
CA LEU A 15 9.23 23.81 -0.49
C LEU A 15 9.85 23.10 0.72
N ALA A 16 10.74 23.79 1.43
CA ALA A 16 11.10 23.41 2.79
C ALA A 16 10.14 24.15 3.73
N LEU A 17 9.09 23.46 4.18
CA LEU A 17 8.27 23.92 5.30
C LEU A 17 9.10 23.81 6.58
N PRO A 18 9.22 24.87 7.39
CA PRO A 18 9.88 24.80 8.67
C PRO A 18 8.93 24.18 9.70
N GLY A 19 9.32 23.03 10.25
CA GLY A 19 8.60 22.38 11.34
C GLY A 19 9.05 20.94 11.51
N ALA A 20 9.85 20.68 12.54
CA ALA A 20 10.23 19.34 12.96
C ALA A 20 9.00 18.58 13.48
N ALA A 21 8.25 17.96 12.57
CA ALA A 21 7.47 16.76 12.83
C ALA A 21 8.23 15.61 12.17
N SER A 22 8.32 14.45 12.84
CA SER A 22 8.84 13.21 12.23
C SER A 22 8.32 13.12 10.79
N ALA A 23 9.20 13.25 9.80
CA ALA A 23 8.79 13.45 8.41
C ALA A 23 7.82 12.32 8.02
N GLN A 24 6.56 12.67 7.82
CA GLN A 24 5.54 11.73 7.39
C GLN A 24 5.99 11.17 6.03
N GLN A 25 6.45 9.93 6.03
CA GLN A 25 7.00 9.33 4.83
C GLN A 25 5.86 9.02 3.88
N ALA A 26 5.72 9.84 2.84
CA ALA A 26 4.76 9.63 1.77
C ALA A 26 5.35 8.65 0.75
N LEU A 27 4.67 7.52 0.59
CA LEU A 27 4.96 6.51 -0.42
C LEU A 27 4.06 6.75 -1.63
N LEU A 28 4.68 6.90 -2.80
CA LEU A 28 3.95 6.89 -4.06
C LEU A 28 3.71 5.45 -4.48
N THR A 29 2.44 5.06 -4.57
CA THR A 29 2.01 3.74 -5.05
C THR A 29 1.06 3.90 -6.23
N HIS A 30 0.77 2.78 -6.90
CA HIS A 30 -0.20 2.77 -8.00
C HIS A 30 -1.62 2.50 -7.49
N SER A 31 -2.62 3.03 -8.18
CA SER A 31 -4.04 2.92 -7.80
C SER A 31 -4.69 1.57 -8.09
N VAL A 32 -4.17 0.80 -9.06
CA VAL A 32 -4.67 -0.58 -9.31
C VAL A 32 -4.03 -1.58 -8.36
N TRP A 33 -4.51 -2.80 -8.35
CA TRP A 33 -3.92 -3.97 -7.70
C TRP A 33 -3.43 -4.95 -8.76
N PHE A 34 -2.28 -5.57 -8.57
CA PHE A 34 -1.78 -6.57 -9.51
C PHE A 34 -1.79 -7.97 -8.92
N LEU A 35 -2.37 -8.91 -9.67
CA LEU A 35 -2.25 -10.34 -9.44
C LEU A 35 -1.16 -10.91 -10.35
N ARG A 36 -0.23 -11.68 -9.79
CA ARG A 36 0.79 -12.38 -10.58
C ARG A 36 0.19 -13.65 -11.17
N THR A 37 0.13 -13.73 -12.49
CA THR A 37 -0.57 -14.81 -13.20
C THR A 37 0.20 -16.15 -13.11
N ALA A 38 1.53 -16.07 -13.00
CA ALA A 38 2.38 -17.26 -12.90
C ALA A 38 2.38 -17.89 -11.50
N GLU A 39 1.97 -17.16 -10.46
CA GLU A 39 1.87 -17.71 -9.11
C GLU A 39 0.64 -18.58 -8.97
N LYS A 40 0.87 -19.88 -8.86
CA LYS A 40 -0.19 -20.85 -8.57
C LYS A 40 -0.26 -21.09 -7.07
N PHE A 41 -1.14 -20.36 -6.41
CA PHE A 41 -1.56 -20.69 -5.05
C PHE A 41 -2.90 -21.44 -5.14
N PRO A 42 -2.95 -22.73 -4.74
CA PRO A 42 -4.19 -23.49 -4.80
C PRO A 42 -5.25 -22.98 -3.81
N ASP A 43 -4.80 -22.32 -2.74
CA ASP A 43 -5.54 -21.98 -1.54
C ASP A 43 -5.78 -20.47 -1.33
N LYS A 44 -5.22 -19.61 -2.18
CA LYS A 44 -5.40 -18.15 -2.08
C LYS A 44 -5.16 -17.40 -3.38
N ARG A 45 -5.59 -16.13 -3.42
CA ARG A 45 -5.14 -15.11 -4.37
C ARG A 45 -4.50 -13.95 -3.64
N ILE A 46 -3.41 -13.43 -4.20
CA ILE A 46 -2.64 -12.33 -3.61
C ILE A 46 -2.55 -11.20 -4.61
N TYR A 47 -3.23 -10.09 -4.32
CA TYR A 47 -3.15 -8.87 -5.12
C TYR A 47 -2.20 -7.89 -4.44
N ARG A 48 -1.40 -7.19 -5.25
CA ARG A 48 -0.23 -6.45 -4.77
C ARG A 48 -0.28 -5.00 -5.21
N ARG A 49 0.22 -4.15 -4.33
CA ARG A 49 0.50 -2.75 -4.60
C ARG A 49 1.94 -2.44 -4.23
N TYR A 50 2.65 -1.91 -5.21
CA TYR A 50 4.06 -1.59 -5.14
C TYR A 50 4.24 -0.10 -4.90
N ALA A 51 5.20 0.25 -4.04
CA ALA A 51 5.71 1.60 -3.96
C ALA A 51 6.87 1.76 -4.93
N VAL A 52 7.07 2.97 -5.44
CA VAL A 52 8.34 3.33 -6.10
C VAL A 52 9.19 4.07 -5.10
N THR A 53 10.38 3.54 -4.81
CA THR A 53 11.34 4.22 -3.94
C THR A 53 12.18 5.21 -4.75
N PRO A 54 12.81 6.20 -4.09
CA PRO A 54 13.77 7.10 -4.75
C PRO A 54 14.97 6.37 -5.38
N THR A 55 15.30 5.17 -4.89
CA THR A 55 16.37 4.31 -5.43
C THR A 55 15.96 3.57 -6.70
N GLY A 56 14.69 3.66 -7.11
CA GLY A 56 14.15 2.92 -8.26
C GLY A 56 13.71 1.50 -7.91
N ASP A 57 13.76 1.10 -6.63
CA ASP A 57 13.21 -0.17 -6.18
C ASP A 57 11.68 -0.14 -6.19
N MET A 58 11.07 -1.31 -6.40
CA MET A 58 9.63 -1.49 -6.35
C MET A 58 9.23 -2.53 -5.31
N PRO A 59 9.36 -2.23 -4.00
CA PRO A 59 8.90 -3.12 -2.96
C PRO A 59 7.38 -3.26 -3.02
N ASN A 60 6.90 -4.47 -2.77
CA ASN A 60 5.50 -4.68 -2.44
C ASN A 60 5.27 -4.13 -1.03
N VAL A 61 4.32 -3.21 -0.90
CA VAL A 61 4.03 -2.52 0.36
C VAL A 61 2.62 -2.77 0.85
N GLU A 62 1.74 -3.27 -0.02
CA GLU A 62 0.34 -3.52 0.27
C GLU A 62 -0.10 -4.82 -0.40
N LEU A 63 -0.71 -5.70 0.40
CA LEU A 63 -1.14 -7.02 -0.01
C LEU A 63 -2.62 -7.19 0.30
N TYR A 64 -3.44 -7.48 -0.70
CA TYR A 64 -4.79 -7.98 -0.49
C TYR A 64 -4.76 -9.50 -0.63
N ASN A 65 -5.05 -10.21 0.45
CA ASN A 65 -4.98 -11.66 0.51
C ASN A 65 -6.39 -12.25 0.59
N CYS A 66 -6.74 -13.02 -0.43
CA CYS A 66 -8.05 -13.65 -0.58
C CYS A 66 -7.89 -15.17 -0.45
N PRO A 67 -8.06 -15.76 0.75
CA PRO A 67 -8.05 -17.20 0.92
C PRO A 67 -9.22 -17.83 0.15
N ARG A 68 -9.04 -19.06 -0.34
CA ARG A 68 -10.09 -19.85 -1.00
C ARG A 68 -11.17 -20.29 -0.02
N ASP A 69 -10.75 -20.66 1.18
CA ASP A 69 -11.62 -21.10 2.26
C ASP A 69 -12.60 -19.98 2.69
N PRO A 70 -13.93 -20.22 2.67
CA PRO A 70 -14.94 -19.26 3.14
C PRO A 70 -14.83 -18.94 4.65
N ASP A 71 -14.23 -19.80 5.45
CA ASP A 71 -14.14 -19.65 6.91
C ASP A 71 -12.92 -18.84 7.35
N THR A 72 -11.96 -18.60 6.44
CA THR A 72 -10.80 -17.75 6.69
C THR A 72 -11.07 -16.31 6.24
N PHE A 73 -10.79 -15.32 7.08
CA PHE A 73 -10.98 -13.91 6.68
C PHE A 73 -10.04 -13.49 5.54
N ILE A 74 -10.58 -12.66 4.65
CA ILE A 74 -9.78 -11.86 3.73
C ILE A 74 -9.04 -10.82 4.56
N HIS A 75 -7.78 -10.52 4.23
CA HIS A 75 -7.04 -9.48 4.92
C HIS A 75 -6.27 -8.59 3.96
N ILE A 76 -5.93 -7.40 4.46
CA ILE A 76 -4.95 -6.50 3.86
C ILE A 76 -3.74 -6.47 4.77
N SER A 77 -2.54 -6.57 4.21
CA SER A 77 -1.31 -6.34 4.97
C SER A 77 -0.48 -5.21 4.38
N PHE A 78 0.19 -4.49 5.28
CA PHE A 78 1.14 -3.42 4.95
C PHE A 78 2.54 -3.86 5.35
N GLU A 79 3.44 -4.02 4.37
CA GLU A 79 4.84 -4.43 4.62
C GLU A 79 5.69 -3.19 4.92
N MET A 80 6.18 -3.13 6.16
CA MET A 80 6.84 -1.95 6.70
C MET A 80 8.35 -2.02 6.62
N ARG A 81 8.95 -3.19 6.35
CA ARG A 81 10.42 -3.39 6.37
C ARG A 81 11.18 -2.42 5.48
N LYS A 82 10.61 -2.06 4.33
CA LYS A 82 11.19 -1.13 3.36
C LYS A 82 10.62 0.28 3.47
N VAL A 83 9.71 0.50 4.41
CA VAL A 83 9.00 1.75 4.63
C VAL A 83 9.57 2.48 5.82
N ARG A 84 9.69 1.80 6.98
CA ARG A 84 10.08 2.40 8.25
C ARG A 84 10.64 1.34 9.20
N ASP A 85 11.60 1.72 10.04
CA ASP A 85 11.97 0.90 11.19
C ASP A 85 10.88 0.96 12.26
N LEU A 86 10.25 -0.19 12.53
CA LEU A 86 9.17 -0.32 13.49
C LEU A 86 9.65 -0.55 14.92
N LYS A 87 10.94 -0.80 15.17
CA LYS A 87 11.43 -1.27 16.48
C LYS A 87 11.14 -0.29 17.62
N ALA A 88 11.13 1.01 17.32
CA ALA A 88 10.80 2.05 18.31
C ALA A 88 9.30 2.11 18.63
N ASP A 89 8.45 1.83 17.65
CA ASP A 89 6.98 1.83 17.79
C ASP A 89 6.46 0.51 18.36
N PHE A 90 7.15 -0.58 18.06
CA PHE A 90 6.78 -1.95 18.37
C PHE A 90 8.01 -2.76 18.79
N PRO A 91 8.24 -2.92 20.12
CA PRO A 91 9.37 -3.71 20.61
C PRO A 91 9.18 -5.21 20.39
N SER A 92 7.93 -5.68 20.24
CA SER A 92 7.60 -7.05 19.89
C SER A 92 7.41 -7.23 18.38
N THR A 93 7.81 -8.40 17.87
CA THR A 93 7.52 -8.80 16.49
C THR A 93 6.17 -9.52 16.35
N PHE A 94 5.45 -9.75 17.43
CA PHE A 94 4.09 -10.29 17.40
C PHE A 94 3.25 -9.59 18.45
N GLN A 95 2.25 -8.81 18.02
CA GLN A 95 1.34 -8.13 18.94
C GLN A 95 0.07 -7.65 18.23
N LYS A 96 -1.01 -7.52 19.00
CA LYS A 96 -2.21 -6.81 18.54
C LYS A 96 -1.91 -5.33 18.39
N ILE A 97 -2.52 -4.71 17.38
CA ILE A 97 -2.43 -3.28 17.10
C ILE A 97 -3.83 -2.72 16.81
N GLU A 98 -3.99 -1.42 17.04
CA GLU A 98 -5.10 -0.67 16.49
C GLU A 98 -4.55 0.28 15.43
N GLY A 99 -4.88 0.02 14.17
CA GLY A 99 -4.48 0.89 13.05
C GLY A 99 -5.52 1.98 12.88
N ARG A 100 -5.12 3.24 13.02
CA ARG A 100 -5.99 4.39 12.76
C ARG A 100 -5.76 4.88 11.34
N PHE A 101 -6.81 4.85 10.54
CA PHE A 101 -6.78 5.22 9.13
C PHE A 101 -7.44 6.57 8.93
N LEU A 102 -6.82 7.42 8.10
CA LEU A 102 -7.46 8.55 7.44
C LEU A 102 -7.47 8.27 5.94
N VAL A 103 -8.67 8.11 5.39
CA VAL A 103 -8.92 7.78 3.98
C VAL A 103 -9.41 9.02 3.23
N ASP A 104 -8.76 9.29 2.11
CA ASP A 104 -9.10 10.37 1.17
C ASP A 104 -9.31 11.71 1.89
N GLU A 105 -8.48 11.96 2.90
CA GLU A 105 -8.47 13.16 3.78
C GLU A 105 -9.80 13.49 4.48
N THR A 106 -10.78 12.59 4.43
CA THR A 106 -12.18 12.90 4.80
C THR A 106 -12.77 11.90 5.77
N ASN A 107 -12.27 10.66 5.80
CA ASN A 107 -12.87 9.59 6.59
C ASN A 107 -11.82 9.00 7.55
N ALA A 108 -12.00 9.22 8.84
CA ALA A 108 -11.13 8.67 9.87
C ALA A 108 -11.82 7.54 10.64
N PHE A 109 -11.13 6.41 10.84
CA PHE A 109 -11.62 5.26 11.61
C PHE A 109 -10.46 4.39 12.10
N SER A 110 -10.72 3.52 13.06
CA SER A 110 -9.75 2.50 13.51
C SER A 110 -10.15 1.12 12.99
N LEU A 111 -9.15 0.28 12.72
CA LEU A 111 -9.31 -1.16 12.53
C LEU A 111 -8.44 -1.93 13.53
N PRO A 112 -8.97 -3.00 14.16
CA PRO A 112 -8.13 -3.93 14.89
C PRO A 112 -7.24 -4.68 13.89
N GLY A 113 -6.00 -4.92 14.28
CA GLY A 113 -5.04 -5.64 13.47
C GLY A 113 -3.99 -6.36 14.30
N GLU A 114 -3.08 -7.00 13.60
CA GLU A 114 -1.93 -7.69 14.19
C GLU A 114 -0.65 -7.25 13.50
N LEU A 115 0.39 -7.00 14.27
CA LEU A 115 1.74 -6.89 13.75
C LEU A 115 2.39 -8.27 13.83
N ILE A 116 2.88 -8.78 12.70
CA ILE A 116 3.69 -9.98 12.62
C ILE A 116 4.99 -9.64 11.88
N LYS A 117 6.11 -9.70 12.59
CA LYS A 117 7.44 -9.25 12.18
C LYS A 117 7.43 -7.78 11.74
N SER A 118 7.32 -7.54 10.44
CA SER A 118 7.33 -6.21 9.82
C SER A 118 6.05 -5.92 9.05
N GLU A 119 5.05 -6.80 9.12
CA GLU A 119 3.79 -6.66 8.40
C GLU A 119 2.64 -6.40 9.37
N MET A 120 1.83 -5.39 9.06
CA MET A 120 0.60 -5.09 9.78
C MET A 120 -0.59 -5.67 9.03
N PHE A 121 -1.33 -6.57 9.66
CA PHE A 121 -2.47 -7.30 9.11
C PHE A 121 -3.78 -6.73 9.65
N PHE A 122 -4.74 -6.53 8.77
CA PHE A 122 -6.10 -6.11 9.12
C PHE A 122 -7.11 -7.00 8.40
N ASP A 123 -7.98 -7.64 9.15
CA ASP A 123 -8.97 -8.57 8.62
C ASP A 123 -10.25 -7.87 8.18
N ARG A 124 -10.89 -8.43 7.16
CA ARG A 124 -12.23 -8.09 6.68
C ARG A 124 -13.25 -8.98 7.37
N THR A 125 -13.60 -8.66 8.60
CA THR A 125 -14.68 -9.30 9.36
C THR A 125 -16.04 -8.68 8.98
N PRO A 126 -17.17 -9.26 9.42
CA PRO A 126 -18.48 -8.63 9.23
C PRO A 126 -18.55 -7.19 9.77
N GLU A 127 -17.87 -6.91 10.88
CA GLU A 127 -17.84 -5.60 11.54
C GLU A 127 -16.92 -4.61 10.84
N THR A 128 -15.79 -5.06 10.28
CA THR A 128 -14.79 -4.19 9.66
C THR A 128 -14.98 -4.01 8.15
N ALA A 129 -15.85 -4.80 7.51
CA ALA A 129 -15.98 -4.89 6.06
C ALA A 129 -16.05 -3.54 5.32
N LYS A 130 -16.92 -2.62 5.79
CA LYS A 130 -17.09 -1.30 5.16
C LYS A 130 -15.82 -0.44 5.22
N HIS A 131 -15.13 -0.47 6.36
CA HIS A 131 -13.90 0.29 6.57
C HIS A 131 -12.73 -0.33 5.82
N PHE A 132 -12.62 -1.66 5.85
CA PHE A 132 -11.67 -2.43 5.06
C PHE A 132 -11.79 -2.12 3.56
N ASP A 133 -13.00 -2.17 3.01
CA ASP A 133 -13.25 -1.92 1.59
C ASP A 133 -12.86 -0.49 1.20
N ARG A 134 -13.03 0.48 2.12
CA ARG A 134 -12.53 1.87 1.96
C ARG A 134 -11.01 1.93 1.95
N VAL A 135 -10.32 1.26 2.86
CA VAL A 135 -8.85 1.18 2.86
C VAL A 135 -8.34 0.61 1.54
N ALA A 136 -8.96 -0.47 1.04
CA ALA A 136 -8.57 -1.09 -0.23
C ALA A 136 -8.81 -0.15 -1.45
N ALA A 137 -9.86 0.68 -1.40
CA ALA A 137 -10.26 1.58 -2.48
C ALA A 137 -9.63 2.98 -2.43
N ALA A 138 -9.06 3.40 -1.31
CA ALA A 138 -8.56 4.77 -1.10
C ALA A 138 -7.59 5.23 -2.20
N LYS A 139 -7.58 6.52 -2.51
CA LYS A 139 -6.56 7.18 -3.33
C LYS A 139 -5.47 7.79 -2.45
N ASP A 140 -5.86 8.32 -1.31
CA ASP A 140 -4.96 8.78 -0.25
C ASP A 140 -5.27 7.99 1.03
N LEU A 141 -4.24 7.37 1.60
CA LEU A 141 -4.36 6.62 2.85
C LEU A 141 -3.26 7.04 3.81
N ILE A 142 -3.63 7.50 4.99
CA ILE A 142 -2.70 7.66 6.11
C ILE A 142 -3.02 6.58 7.13
N LEU A 143 -2.03 5.76 7.46
CA LEU A 143 -2.08 4.74 8.50
C LEU A 143 -1.24 5.24 9.69
N LEU A 144 -1.90 5.54 10.81
CA LEU A 144 -1.31 5.87 12.09
C LEU A 144 -1.30 4.66 13.02
N PHE A 145 -0.21 4.50 13.77
CA PHE A 145 0.03 3.37 14.65
C PHE A 145 1.08 3.68 15.72
N GLY A 146 1.23 2.75 16.67
CA GLY A 146 2.19 2.86 17.77
C GLY A 146 1.78 3.92 18.80
N SER A 147 2.48 3.96 19.93
CA SER A 147 2.23 4.93 20.99
C SER A 147 2.65 6.36 20.63
N GLY A 148 3.56 6.52 19.67
CA GLY A 148 4.10 7.79 19.22
C GLY A 148 3.30 8.50 18.11
N ASN A 149 2.12 7.97 17.73
CA ASN A 149 1.38 8.42 16.53
C ASN A 149 2.26 8.38 15.26
N SER A 150 3.09 7.34 15.13
CA SER A 150 3.84 7.10 13.91
C SER A 150 2.88 6.93 12.74
N ALA A 151 3.24 7.49 11.58
CA ALA A 151 2.36 7.53 10.43
C ALA A 151 3.09 7.18 9.13
N VAL A 152 2.39 6.49 8.25
CA VAL A 152 2.79 6.28 6.86
C VAL A 152 1.67 6.78 5.96
N LYS A 153 2.03 7.55 4.92
CA LYS A 153 1.09 8.03 3.91
C LYS A 153 1.30 7.26 2.62
N TYR A 154 0.23 6.72 2.05
CA TYR A 154 0.20 6.07 0.74
C TYR A 154 -0.59 6.95 -0.22
N LEU A 155 0.08 7.50 -1.22
CA LEU A 155 -0.54 8.27 -2.29
C LEU A 155 -0.60 7.41 -3.55
N ARG A 156 -1.80 6.96 -3.89
CA ARG A 156 -2.08 5.99 -4.96
C ARG A 156 -2.50 6.72 -6.23
N THR A 157 -1.67 6.65 -7.28
CA THR A 157 -1.88 7.44 -8.49
C THR A 157 -2.16 6.59 -9.75
N SER A 158 -2.99 7.14 -10.64
CA SER A 158 -3.24 6.58 -11.98
C SER A 158 -2.02 6.68 -12.90
N GLU A 159 -1.27 7.78 -12.79
CA GLU A 159 -0.01 8.02 -13.50
C GLU A 159 0.96 6.87 -13.27
N LEU A 160 1.16 6.47 -12.02
CA LEU A 160 2.07 5.37 -11.71
C LEU A 160 1.51 4.03 -12.21
N SER A 161 0.20 3.80 -12.10
CA SER A 161 -0.45 2.58 -12.63
C SER A 161 -0.16 2.35 -14.11
N ARG A 162 -0.08 3.42 -14.91
CA ARG A 162 0.24 3.34 -16.35
C ARG A 162 1.69 2.96 -16.62
N LYS A 163 2.62 3.31 -15.73
CA LYS A 163 4.06 3.03 -15.90
C LYS A 163 4.49 1.68 -15.34
N ILE A 164 3.80 1.18 -14.31
CA ILE A 164 4.16 -0.07 -13.63
C ILE A 164 4.33 -1.29 -14.57
N PRO A 165 3.51 -1.50 -15.62
CA PRO A 165 3.73 -2.60 -16.56
C PRO A 165 5.10 -2.57 -17.25
N GLU A 166 5.62 -1.38 -17.57
CA GLU A 166 6.95 -1.22 -18.16
C GLU A 166 8.04 -1.66 -17.17
N PHE A 167 7.90 -1.27 -15.90
CA PHE A 167 8.81 -1.70 -14.84
C PHE A 167 8.79 -3.22 -14.64
N PHE A 168 7.61 -3.84 -14.63
CA PHE A 168 7.51 -5.30 -14.53
C PHE A 168 8.18 -6.02 -15.69
N THR A 169 8.08 -5.45 -16.89
CA THR A 169 8.74 -5.98 -18.09
C THR A 169 10.25 -5.84 -17.96
N ALA A 170 10.76 -4.65 -17.61
CA ALA A 170 12.18 -4.40 -17.44
C ALA A 170 12.82 -5.26 -16.33
N ALA A 171 12.07 -5.52 -15.25
CA ALA A 171 12.51 -6.33 -14.11
C ALA A 171 12.21 -7.84 -14.27
N ASN A 172 11.69 -8.29 -15.41
CA ASN A 172 11.32 -9.70 -15.67
C ASN A 172 10.42 -10.32 -14.57
N VAL A 173 9.46 -9.54 -14.05
CA VAL A 173 8.56 -9.97 -12.97
C VAL A 173 7.56 -11.04 -13.43
N GLY A 174 7.46 -11.29 -14.73
CA GLY A 174 6.49 -12.20 -15.34
C GLY A 174 5.12 -11.55 -15.50
N PRO A 175 4.11 -12.30 -16.02
CA PRO A 175 2.81 -11.73 -16.38
C PRO A 175 2.03 -11.28 -15.14
N MET A 176 1.66 -10.00 -15.12
CA MET A 176 0.87 -9.36 -14.08
C MET A 176 -0.47 -8.91 -14.66
N LYS A 177 -1.57 -9.18 -13.93
CA LYS A 177 -2.91 -8.76 -14.32
C LYS A 177 -3.38 -7.62 -13.41
N PRO A 178 -3.73 -6.44 -13.94
CA PRO A 178 -4.26 -5.32 -13.15
C PRO A 178 -5.73 -5.54 -12.79
N PHE A 179 -6.13 -5.01 -11.64
CA PHE A 179 -7.50 -4.97 -11.13
C PHE A 179 -7.73 -3.62 -10.43
N THR A 180 -8.85 -2.98 -10.67
CA THR A 180 -9.37 -1.92 -9.78
C THR A 180 -9.77 -2.52 -8.43
N SER A 181 -9.90 -1.69 -7.38
CA SER A 181 -10.32 -2.20 -6.07
C SER A 181 -11.69 -2.87 -6.08
N ALA A 182 -12.62 -2.39 -6.92
CA ALA A 182 -13.92 -3.04 -7.11
C ALA A 182 -13.78 -4.42 -7.77
N GLU A 183 -12.93 -4.54 -8.80
CA GLU A 183 -12.67 -5.82 -9.46
C GLU A 183 -11.95 -6.82 -8.55
N VAL A 184 -11.05 -6.37 -7.66
CA VAL A 184 -10.43 -7.26 -6.66
C VAL A 184 -11.47 -7.91 -5.77
N LEU A 185 -12.44 -7.14 -5.26
CA LEU A 185 -13.50 -7.69 -4.41
C LEU A 185 -14.34 -8.72 -5.17
N GLN A 186 -14.75 -8.40 -6.40
CA GLN A 186 -15.54 -9.31 -7.23
C GLN A 186 -14.77 -10.56 -7.64
N ASP A 187 -13.49 -10.42 -7.99
CA ASP A 187 -12.61 -11.54 -8.32
C ASP A 187 -12.35 -12.44 -7.11
N CYS A 188 -12.17 -11.86 -5.92
CA CYS A 188 -12.05 -12.60 -4.67
C CYS A 188 -13.32 -13.40 -4.35
N ILE A 189 -14.51 -12.78 -4.46
CA ILE A 189 -15.80 -13.45 -4.23
C ILE A 189 -15.96 -14.63 -5.19
N ARG A 190 -15.73 -14.41 -6.50
CA ARG A 190 -15.77 -15.48 -7.51
C ARG A 190 -14.80 -16.60 -7.16
N TYR A 191 -13.55 -16.25 -6.87
CA TYR A 191 -12.53 -17.20 -6.47
C TYR A 191 -12.95 -18.03 -5.25
N ARG A 192 -13.53 -17.45 -4.21
CA ARG A 192 -14.01 -18.20 -3.02
C ARG A 192 -15.22 -19.09 -3.32
N SER A 193 -16.10 -18.65 -4.21
CA SER A 193 -17.28 -19.43 -4.62
C SER A 193 -16.99 -20.62 -5.55
N GLY A 194 -15.75 -20.71 -6.06
CA GLY A 194 -15.36 -21.74 -7.02
C GLY A 194 -16.03 -21.64 -8.39
N ARG A 195 -16.57 -20.45 -8.71
CA ARG A 195 -17.16 -20.10 -10.01
C ARG A 195 -16.24 -19.16 -10.79
#